data_AF-A0AAD5QEG1-F1
#
_entry.id   AF-A0AAD5QEG1-F1
#
_cell.length_a   1.000
_cell.length_b   1.000
_cell.length_c   1.000
_cell.angle_alpha   90.00
_cell.angle_beta   90.00
_cell.angle_gamma   90.00
#
_symmetry.space_group_name_H-M   'P 1'
#
loop_
_entity.id
_entity.type
_entity.pdbx_description
1 polymer ?
#
loop_
_entity_poly.entity_id
_entity_poly.type
_entity_poly.pdbx_seq_one_letter_code
_entity_poly.pdbx_strand_id
1 'polypeptide(L)'
;MQQKAVAYYRVCYERAQQTRERVLSFAWIAYDVLAAVRLGNSLKETNFVPTQNPVYKMLRERISDYCEKNRTKFYSFVQFPNEEACYQLRLYTKHYRGLDCVMFIICEWAERNRLFSGRLQCHHICLILILFATGRITGSSDESRPFLEKMEDLDLRKSGPENIGDENLIELLVTFFEYLASRAFRKLHYISFTDLGYFSMFLRGEWLPLHEAAVRTYYNMVFNLQFEELNEKQMSDPLRSAIIRECEPFVIELPENFVGSVVENRILQKTGVEEVRLRKLDSRHEGRVSVLARGTLQSLRKLRNLVTIEPSTKTAAYGKEVSAQLSRLTYENIMR
;
A
#
# COMPACT_ATOMS: atom_id res chain seq x y z
N MET A 1 24.62 6.19 17.79
CA MET A 1 24.03 6.30 16.44
C MET A 1 23.69 7.75 16.06
N GLN A 2 23.05 8.53 16.96
CA GLN A 2 22.74 9.96 16.75
C GLN A 2 23.95 10.82 16.35
N GLN A 3 25.09 10.67 17.04
CA GLN A 3 26.32 11.39 16.70
C GLN A 3 26.85 11.06 15.29
N LYS A 4 26.64 9.82 14.81
CA LYS A 4 27.04 9.39 13.46
C LYS A 4 26.16 10.05 12.39
N ALA A 5 24.86 10.18 12.63
CA ALA A 5 23.94 10.88 11.71
C ALA A 5 24.24 12.38 11.63
N VAL A 6 24.51 13.03 12.77
CA VAL A 6 24.91 14.45 12.81
C VAL A 6 26.24 14.69 12.09
N ALA A 7 27.22 13.81 12.31
CA ALA A 7 28.49 13.87 11.60
C ALA A 7 28.32 13.68 10.09
N TYR A 8 27.46 12.75 9.66
CA TYR A 8 27.16 12.52 8.24
C TYR A 8 26.51 13.74 7.58
N TYR A 9 25.52 14.35 8.26
CA TYR A 9 24.87 15.57 7.80
C TYR A 9 25.86 16.73 7.64
N ARG A 10 26.70 16.98 8.66
CA ARG A 10 27.72 18.04 8.61
C ARG A 10 28.72 17.81 7.48
N VAL A 11 29.21 16.58 7.32
CA VAL A 11 30.14 16.25 6.23
C VAL A 11 29.50 16.46 4.86
N CYS A 12 28.24 16.10 4.65
CA CYS A 12 27.60 16.31 3.35
C CYS A 12 27.36 17.79 3.02
N TYR A 13 26.99 18.61 4.00
CA TYR A 13 26.62 20.02 3.75
C TYR A 13 27.78 21.02 3.90
N GLU A 14 28.66 20.84 4.89
CA GLU A 14 29.82 21.74 5.10
C GLU A 14 30.93 21.47 4.08
N ARG A 15 31.17 20.20 3.72
CA ARG A 15 32.21 19.83 2.74
C ARG A 15 31.77 20.19 1.32
N ALA A 16 30.48 20.08 0.99
CA ALA A 16 29.94 20.53 -0.29
C ALA A 16 30.08 22.06 -0.50
N GLN A 17 30.08 22.86 0.58
CA GLN A 17 30.37 24.30 0.49
C GLN A 17 31.84 24.59 0.19
N GLN A 18 32.77 23.72 0.59
CA GLN A 18 34.21 23.95 0.49
C GLN A 18 34.85 23.33 -0.77
N THR A 19 34.46 22.12 -1.18
CA THR A 19 35.17 21.38 -2.23
C THR A 19 34.43 21.29 -3.57
N ARG A 20 33.24 21.90 -3.71
CA ARG A 20 32.32 21.75 -4.87
C ARG A 20 31.88 20.31 -5.19
N GLU A 21 32.35 19.32 -4.44
CA GLU A 21 31.90 17.93 -4.54
C GLU A 21 30.58 17.77 -3.79
N ARG A 22 29.51 17.40 -4.52
CA ARG A 22 28.19 17.13 -3.93
C ARG A 22 28.12 15.69 -3.49
N VAL A 23 28.37 15.44 -2.21
CA VAL A 23 28.02 14.17 -1.57
C VAL A 23 26.53 14.23 -1.20
N LEU A 24 25.71 13.40 -1.85
CA LEU A 24 24.26 13.37 -1.60
C LEU A 24 23.99 12.78 -0.21
N SER A 25 23.53 13.60 0.73
CA SER A 25 22.84 13.09 1.92
C SER A 25 21.40 12.78 1.56
N PHE A 26 20.97 11.54 1.75
CA PHE A 26 19.55 11.20 1.67
C PHE A 26 18.85 11.70 2.95
N ALA A 27 18.17 12.83 2.85
CA ALA A 27 17.46 13.45 3.97
C ALA A 27 16.44 12.49 4.62
N TRP A 28 15.90 11.53 3.86
CA TRP A 28 15.01 10.49 4.39
C TRP A 28 15.68 9.59 5.42
N ILE A 29 16.99 9.33 5.34
CA ILE A 29 17.68 8.47 6.33
C ILE A 29 17.70 9.16 7.69
N ALA A 30 17.91 10.48 7.70
CA ALA A 30 17.81 11.27 8.93
C ALA A 30 16.37 11.28 9.46
N TYR A 31 15.37 11.37 8.56
CA TYR A 31 13.96 11.28 8.94
C TYR A 31 13.59 9.91 9.53
N ASP A 32 13.99 8.80 8.89
CA ASP A 32 13.74 7.43 9.37
C ASP A 32 14.43 7.17 10.72
N VAL A 33 15.65 7.69 10.89
CA VAL A 33 16.36 7.62 12.16
C VAL A 33 15.66 8.46 13.24
N LEU A 34 15.20 9.68 12.90
CA LEU A 34 14.43 10.51 13.82
C LEU A 34 13.07 9.90 14.16
N ALA A 35 12.41 9.24 13.20
CA ALA A 35 11.16 8.52 13.41
C ALA A 35 11.37 7.30 14.32
N ALA A 36 12.42 6.51 14.10
CA ALA A 36 12.79 5.40 14.97
C ALA A 36 13.16 5.86 16.39
N VAL A 37 13.86 7.00 16.52
CA VAL A 37 14.18 7.62 17.81
C VAL A 37 12.93 8.14 18.50
N ARG A 38 12.00 8.79 17.76
CA ARG A 38 10.71 9.24 18.28
C ARG A 38 9.89 8.05 18.78
N LEU A 39 9.79 6.98 18.01
CA LEU A 39 9.09 5.74 18.39
C LEU A 39 9.70 5.14 19.66
N GLY A 40 11.04 5.05 19.72
CA GLY A 40 11.77 4.54 20.89
C GLY A 40 11.65 5.41 22.15
N ASN A 41 11.41 6.71 21.99
CA ASN A 41 11.18 7.64 23.10
C ASN A 41 9.70 7.65 23.54
N SER A 42 8.75 7.55 22.61
CA SER A 42 7.32 7.40 22.90
C SER A 42 7.01 6.14 23.72
N LEU A 43 7.78 5.06 23.52
CA LEU A 43 7.69 3.84 24.33
C LEU A 43 8.21 3.98 25.77
N LYS A 44 8.92 5.07 26.11
CA LYS A 44 9.50 5.32 27.43
C LYS A 44 8.73 6.32 28.27
N GLU A 45 7.83 7.11 27.67
CA GLU A 45 7.02 8.08 28.40
C GLU A 45 5.73 7.43 28.93
N THR A 46 5.57 7.42 30.26
CA THR A 46 4.40 6.86 30.96
C THR A 46 3.09 7.64 30.73
N ASN A 47 3.16 8.85 30.15
CA ASN A 47 2.02 9.73 29.86
C ASN A 47 1.99 10.18 28.39
N PHE A 48 2.35 9.31 27.45
CA PHE A 48 2.18 9.60 26.03
C PHE A 48 0.68 9.59 25.68
N VAL A 49 0.10 10.77 25.44
CA VAL A 49 -1.21 10.88 24.77
C VAL A 49 -0.94 10.64 23.28
N PRO A 50 -1.37 9.50 22.71
CA PRO A 50 -1.11 9.24 21.29
C PRO A 50 -1.77 10.36 20.50
N THR A 51 -1.00 11.05 19.68
CA THR A 51 -1.58 11.89 18.63
C THR A 51 -2.39 10.94 17.76
N GLN A 52 -3.73 10.96 17.89
CA GLN A 52 -4.61 10.02 17.22
C GLN A 52 -4.27 10.01 15.72
N ASN A 53 -3.88 8.84 15.22
CA ASN A 53 -3.54 8.68 13.82
C ASN A 53 -4.77 9.10 12.99
N PRO A 54 -4.65 10.11 12.10
CA PRO A 54 -5.80 10.60 11.34
C PRO A 54 -6.46 9.50 10.50
N VAL A 55 -5.68 8.50 10.07
CA VAL A 55 -6.19 7.29 9.41
C VAL A 55 -7.11 6.52 10.36
N TYR A 56 -6.73 6.36 11.62
CA TYR A 56 -7.47 5.53 12.58
C TYR A 56 -8.79 6.19 12.96
N LYS A 57 -8.76 7.52 13.17
CA LYS A 57 -9.98 8.29 13.41
C LYS A 57 -10.95 8.19 12.22
N MET A 58 -10.45 8.41 11.00
CA MET A 58 -11.25 8.30 9.77
C MET A 58 -11.86 6.90 9.61
N LEU A 59 -11.06 5.85 9.83
CA LEU A 59 -11.52 4.47 9.70
C LEU A 59 -12.58 4.13 10.75
N ARG A 60 -12.41 4.55 12.00
CA ARG A 60 -13.40 4.30 13.06
C ARG A 60 -14.76 4.88 12.71
N GLU A 61 -14.80 6.17 12.37
CA GLU A 61 -16.04 6.86 12.01
C GLU A 61 -16.72 6.15 10.83
N ARG A 62 -15.93 5.79 9.81
CA ARG A 62 -16.45 5.18 8.58
C ARG A 62 -16.93 3.74 8.76
N ILE A 63 -16.22 2.93 9.55
CA ILE A 63 -16.61 1.54 9.86
C ILE A 63 -17.89 1.54 10.70
N SER A 64 -17.95 2.40 11.72
CA SER A 64 -19.15 2.55 12.54
C SER A 64 -20.36 2.92 11.66
N ASP A 65 -20.24 3.97 10.84
CA ASP A 65 -21.28 4.40 9.92
C ASP A 65 -21.71 3.28 8.95
N TYR A 66 -20.76 2.51 8.44
CA TYR A 66 -21.02 1.45 7.47
C TYR A 66 -21.79 0.29 8.10
N CYS A 67 -21.34 -0.18 9.26
CA CYS A 67 -21.97 -1.25 10.00
C CYS A 67 -23.38 -0.87 10.47
N GLU A 68 -23.60 0.39 10.86
CA GLU A 68 -24.94 0.88 11.22
C GLU A 68 -25.91 0.86 10.03
N LYS A 69 -25.47 1.31 8.86
CA LYS A 69 -26.28 1.30 7.63
C LYS A 69 -26.55 -0.12 7.11
N ASN A 70 -25.59 -1.03 7.29
CA ASN A 70 -25.67 -2.41 6.80
C ASN A 70 -25.96 -3.44 7.91
N ARG A 71 -26.63 -3.05 9.00
CA ARG A 71 -26.91 -3.91 10.17
C ARG A 71 -27.49 -5.27 9.79
N THR A 72 -28.43 -5.33 8.86
CA THR A 72 -29.07 -6.60 8.44
C THR A 72 -28.08 -7.55 7.77
N LYS A 73 -27.25 -7.04 6.86
CA LYS A 73 -26.18 -7.81 6.23
C LYS A 73 -25.13 -8.26 7.25
N PHE A 74 -24.76 -7.37 8.17
CA PHE A 74 -23.82 -7.69 9.26
C PHE A 74 -24.35 -8.85 10.12
N TYR A 75 -25.59 -8.78 10.60
CA TYR A 75 -26.17 -9.88 11.39
C TYR A 75 -26.25 -11.20 10.62
N SER A 76 -26.58 -11.14 9.32
CA SER A 76 -26.57 -12.34 8.46
C SER A 76 -25.16 -12.89 8.30
N PHE A 77 -24.14 -12.04 8.16
CA PHE A 77 -22.74 -12.43 8.06
C PHE A 77 -22.24 -13.16 9.31
N VAL A 78 -22.55 -12.62 10.51
CA VAL A 78 -22.14 -13.19 11.81
C VAL A 78 -22.75 -14.58 12.06
N GLN A 79 -23.84 -14.91 11.37
CA GLN A 79 -24.43 -16.25 11.44
C GLN A 79 -23.63 -17.30 10.65
N PHE A 80 -22.63 -16.90 9.85
CA PHE A 80 -21.83 -17.77 9.00
C PHE A 80 -22.72 -18.74 8.19
N PRO A 81 -23.52 -18.22 7.24
CA PRO A 81 -24.48 -19.03 6.50
C PRO A 81 -23.81 -20.08 5.61
N ASN A 82 -22.54 -19.88 5.25
CA ASN A 82 -21.70 -20.92 4.68
C ASN A 82 -21.06 -21.72 5.83
N GLU A 83 -21.28 -23.03 5.86
CA GLU A 83 -20.73 -23.94 6.87
C GLU A 83 -19.21 -24.18 6.70
N GLU A 84 -18.62 -23.81 5.55
CA GLU A 84 -17.18 -23.92 5.32
C GLU A 84 -16.38 -23.04 6.27
N ALA A 85 -15.39 -23.66 6.92
CA ALA A 85 -14.55 -23.05 7.96
C ALA A 85 -15.33 -22.38 9.13
N CYS A 86 -16.64 -22.61 9.22
CA CYS A 86 -17.52 -21.94 10.18
C CYS A 86 -17.10 -22.21 11.63
N TYR A 87 -16.65 -23.44 11.92
CA TYR A 87 -16.11 -23.80 13.23
C TYR A 87 -14.88 -22.95 13.60
N GLN A 88 -13.90 -22.86 12.70
CA GLN A 88 -12.68 -22.08 12.90
C GLN A 88 -12.99 -20.59 13.06
N LEU A 89 -13.88 -20.03 12.25
CA LEU A 89 -14.26 -18.62 12.33
C LEU A 89 -15.03 -18.31 13.63
N ARG A 90 -15.92 -19.21 14.06
CA ARG A 90 -16.66 -19.07 15.34
C ARG A 90 -15.76 -19.20 16.56
N LEU A 91 -14.72 -20.04 16.49
CA LEU A 91 -13.75 -20.20 17.57
C LEU A 91 -13.10 -18.85 17.91
N TYR A 92 -12.63 -18.12 16.90
CA TYR A 92 -12.00 -16.81 17.10
C TYR A 92 -13.01 -15.69 17.38
N THR A 93 -14.13 -15.62 16.65
CA THR A 93 -15.10 -14.51 16.83
C THR A 93 -15.91 -14.59 18.13
N LYS A 94 -16.07 -15.78 18.72
CA LYS A 94 -16.66 -15.91 20.06
C LYS A 94 -15.70 -15.46 21.17
N HIS A 95 -14.41 -15.70 20.99
CA HIS A 95 -13.42 -15.34 21.98
C HIS A 95 -13.06 -13.86 21.88
N TYR A 96 -12.83 -13.34 20.67
CA TYR A 96 -12.42 -11.97 20.41
C TYR A 96 -13.58 -11.09 19.94
N ARG A 97 -14.11 -10.25 20.83
CA ARG A 97 -15.19 -9.33 20.50
C ARG A 97 -14.74 -8.28 19.48
N GLY A 98 -15.60 -8.00 18.50
CA GLY A 98 -15.34 -7.02 17.44
C GLY A 98 -14.53 -7.56 16.26
N LEU A 99 -13.96 -8.77 16.36
CA LEU A 99 -13.28 -9.42 15.22
C LEU A 99 -14.24 -9.72 14.06
N ASP A 100 -15.48 -10.06 14.37
CA ASP A 100 -16.57 -10.24 13.42
C ASP A 100 -16.86 -8.98 12.60
N CYS A 101 -16.76 -7.80 13.22
CA CYS A 101 -16.85 -6.51 12.55
C CYS A 101 -15.69 -6.32 11.55
N VAL A 102 -14.45 -6.59 11.97
CA VAL A 102 -13.27 -6.50 11.09
C VAL A 102 -13.39 -7.47 9.91
N MET A 103 -13.79 -8.72 10.17
CA MET A 103 -14.04 -9.71 9.13
C MET A 103 -15.12 -9.25 8.14
N PHE A 104 -16.24 -8.72 8.64
CA PHE A 104 -17.31 -8.19 7.79
C PHE A 104 -16.83 -7.08 6.86
N ILE A 105 -16.09 -6.10 7.40
CA ILE A 105 -15.54 -4.99 6.61
C ILE A 105 -14.60 -5.48 5.51
N ILE A 106 -13.72 -6.43 5.82
CA ILE A 106 -12.78 -7.00 4.84
C ILE A 106 -13.53 -7.81 3.77
N CYS A 107 -14.57 -8.56 4.14
CA CYS A 107 -15.40 -9.28 3.18
C CYS A 107 -16.16 -8.35 2.24
N GLU A 108 -16.75 -7.27 2.77
CA GLU A 108 -17.45 -6.25 1.96
C GLU A 108 -16.48 -5.52 1.02
N TRP A 109 -15.27 -5.22 1.49
CA TRP A 109 -14.20 -4.68 0.66
C TRP A 109 -13.82 -5.63 -0.49
N ALA A 110 -13.66 -6.92 -0.19
CA ALA A 110 -13.28 -7.93 -1.17
C ALA A 110 -14.38 -8.19 -2.20
N GLU A 111 -15.64 -8.21 -1.78
CA GLU A 111 -16.81 -8.30 -2.64
C GLU A 111 -16.87 -7.12 -3.62
N ARG A 112 -16.68 -5.89 -3.12
CA ARG A 112 -16.68 -4.67 -3.94
C ARG A 112 -15.52 -4.62 -4.93
N ASN A 113 -14.39 -5.23 -4.61
CA ASN A 113 -13.28 -5.44 -5.53
C ASN A 113 -13.45 -6.68 -6.44
N ARG A 114 -14.60 -7.38 -6.36
CA ARG A 114 -14.93 -8.59 -7.13
C ARG A 114 -13.94 -9.74 -6.94
N LEU A 115 -13.33 -9.82 -5.77
CA LEU A 115 -12.27 -10.80 -5.49
C LEU A 115 -12.80 -12.22 -5.32
N PHE A 116 -14.09 -12.39 -5.05
CA PHE A 116 -14.73 -13.71 -4.87
C PHE A 116 -15.23 -14.34 -6.17
N SER A 117 -14.90 -13.76 -7.33
CA SER A 117 -15.24 -14.34 -8.64
C SER A 117 -14.34 -15.52 -9.06
N GLY A 118 -13.27 -15.79 -8.29
CA GLY A 118 -12.30 -16.86 -8.54
C GLY A 118 -12.31 -17.95 -7.47
N ARG A 119 -11.12 -18.48 -7.14
CA ARG A 119 -10.93 -19.51 -6.09
C ARG A 119 -11.02 -18.94 -4.67
N LEU A 120 -10.71 -17.65 -4.50
CA LEU A 120 -10.84 -16.97 -3.22
C LEU A 120 -12.33 -16.86 -2.88
N GLN A 121 -12.68 -17.21 -1.65
CA GLN A 121 -14.05 -17.10 -1.15
C GLN A 121 -14.05 -16.28 0.14
N CYS A 122 -15.25 -15.90 0.59
CA CYS A 122 -15.46 -15.10 1.79
C CYS A 122 -14.77 -15.68 3.04
N HIS A 123 -14.89 -16.98 3.29
CA HIS A 123 -14.26 -17.60 4.47
C HIS A 123 -12.72 -17.60 4.37
N HIS A 124 -12.16 -17.73 3.16
CA HIS A 124 -10.71 -17.74 2.95
C HIS A 124 -10.06 -16.43 3.38
N ILE A 125 -10.64 -15.27 3.06
CA ILE A 125 -10.06 -13.99 3.47
C ILE A 125 -10.12 -13.80 5.00
N CYS A 126 -11.17 -14.28 5.65
CA CYS A 126 -11.26 -14.30 7.12
C CYS A 126 -10.20 -15.22 7.75
N LEU A 127 -9.93 -16.38 7.15
CA LEU A 127 -8.85 -17.27 7.61
C LEU A 127 -7.47 -16.65 7.41
N ILE A 128 -7.25 -15.94 6.29
CA ILE A 128 -6.00 -15.19 6.07
C ILE A 128 -5.82 -14.10 7.14
N LEU A 129 -6.90 -13.41 7.52
CA LEU A 129 -6.88 -12.45 8.64
C LEU A 129 -6.48 -13.12 9.95
N ILE A 130 -7.05 -14.28 10.29
CA ILE A 130 -6.70 -15.00 11.53
C ILE A 130 -5.23 -15.44 11.49
N LEU A 131 -4.75 -16.00 10.36
CA LEU A 131 -3.34 -16.38 10.21
C LEU A 131 -2.40 -15.17 10.38
N PHE A 132 -2.78 -14.02 9.85
CA PHE A 132 -2.05 -12.77 10.03
C PHE A 132 -2.04 -12.34 11.50
N ALA A 133 -3.21 -12.26 12.11
CA ALA A 133 -3.40 -11.73 13.45
C ALA A 133 -2.77 -12.65 14.52
N THR A 134 -2.65 -13.96 14.26
CA THR A 134 -1.95 -14.94 15.12
C THR A 134 -0.45 -15.07 14.82
N GLY A 135 0.08 -14.28 13.87
CA GLY A 135 1.50 -14.32 13.49
C GLY A 135 1.92 -15.62 12.81
N ARG A 136 0.98 -16.36 12.20
CA ARG A 136 1.22 -17.67 11.56
C ARG A 136 1.43 -17.61 10.06
N ILE A 137 1.18 -16.44 9.46
CA ILE A 137 1.53 -16.21 8.06
C ILE A 137 2.92 -15.59 7.96
N THR A 138 3.76 -16.16 7.09
CA THR A 138 5.16 -15.74 6.97
C THR A 138 5.29 -14.33 6.43
N GLY A 139 6.21 -13.54 7.00
CA GLY A 139 6.52 -12.20 6.53
C GLY A 139 5.57 -11.12 7.05
N SER A 140 4.75 -11.46 8.06
CA SER A 140 4.07 -10.48 8.90
C SER A 140 5.09 -9.83 9.84
N SER A 141 5.04 -8.50 9.99
CA SER A 141 5.89 -7.78 10.96
C SER A 141 5.58 -8.17 12.42
N ASP A 142 4.41 -8.75 12.66
CA ASP A 142 3.89 -9.08 14.00
C ASP A 142 4.17 -10.52 14.44
N GLU A 143 5.07 -11.24 13.76
CA GLU A 143 5.54 -12.58 14.20
C GLU A 143 6.08 -12.57 15.65
N SER A 144 6.55 -11.41 16.14
CA SER A 144 7.06 -11.25 17.51
C SER A 144 6.02 -10.78 18.53
N ARG A 145 4.88 -10.23 18.09
CA ARG A 145 3.79 -9.70 18.92
C ARG A 145 2.45 -9.83 18.17
N PRO A 146 1.84 -11.03 18.15
CA PRO A 146 0.59 -11.23 17.44
C PRO A 146 -0.56 -10.46 18.10
N PHE A 147 -1.55 -10.05 17.30
CA PHE A 147 -2.78 -9.42 17.78
C PHE A 147 -3.69 -10.41 18.51
N LEU A 148 -3.67 -11.69 18.10
CA LEU A 148 -4.48 -12.76 18.65
C LEU A 148 -3.60 -13.92 19.11
N GLU A 149 -3.99 -14.59 20.17
CA GLU A 149 -3.40 -15.88 20.54
C GLU A 149 -3.96 -16.99 19.66
N LYS A 150 -3.15 -18.03 19.42
CA LYS A 150 -3.64 -19.23 18.74
C LYS A 150 -4.62 -19.92 19.67
N MET A 151 -5.86 -20.09 19.22
CA MET A 151 -6.90 -20.77 19.98
C MET A 151 -6.91 -22.27 19.70
N GLU A 152 -6.99 -23.06 20.76
CA GLU A 152 -7.39 -24.47 20.71
C GLU A 152 -8.73 -24.68 21.42
N ASP A 153 -9.40 -25.80 21.12
CA ASP A 153 -10.75 -26.11 21.61
C ASP A 153 -10.87 -26.09 23.15
N LEU A 154 -9.77 -26.38 23.83
CA LEU A 154 -9.65 -26.41 25.29
C LEU A 154 -9.59 -25.00 25.90
N ASP A 155 -9.20 -23.99 25.13
CA ASP A 155 -8.96 -22.63 25.62
C ASP A 155 -10.26 -21.86 25.79
N LEU A 156 -11.24 -22.05 24.89
CA LEU A 156 -12.59 -21.46 25.01
C LEU A 156 -13.30 -21.80 26.33
N ARG A 157 -12.98 -22.95 26.93
CA ARG A 157 -13.59 -23.40 28.18
C ARG A 157 -12.92 -22.80 29.42
N LYS A 158 -11.69 -22.28 29.28
CA LYS A 158 -10.87 -21.78 30.38
C LYS A 158 -10.86 -20.26 30.46
N SER A 159 -10.94 -19.57 29.33
CA SER A 159 -10.93 -18.11 29.24
C SER A 159 -12.25 -17.57 28.73
N GLY A 160 -12.80 -16.57 29.43
CA GLY A 160 -13.96 -15.81 28.95
C GLY A 160 -13.65 -15.01 27.68
N PRO A 161 -14.67 -14.37 27.07
CA PRO A 161 -14.45 -13.54 25.88
C PRO A 161 -13.56 -12.34 26.20
N GLU A 162 -12.57 -12.12 25.35
CA GLU A 162 -11.66 -10.97 25.39
C GLU A 162 -12.20 -9.84 24.52
N ASN A 163 -12.07 -8.60 25.01
CA ASN A 163 -12.45 -7.41 24.25
C ASN A 163 -11.19 -6.80 23.62
N ILE A 164 -11.05 -6.93 22.30
CA ILE A 164 -10.02 -6.21 21.56
C ILE A 164 -10.48 -4.75 21.52
N GLY A 165 -9.79 -3.86 22.24
CA GLY A 165 -10.16 -2.44 22.27
C GLY A 165 -10.27 -1.86 20.85
N ASP A 166 -11.19 -0.91 20.65
CA ASP A 166 -11.50 -0.36 19.33
C ASP A 166 -10.25 0.14 18.56
N GLU A 167 -9.27 0.73 19.26
CA GLU A 167 -8.00 1.14 18.66
C GLU A 167 -7.23 -0.05 18.06
N ASN A 168 -7.17 -1.17 18.78
CA ASN A 168 -6.46 -2.37 18.34
C ASN A 168 -7.17 -3.04 17.16
N LEU A 169 -8.50 -2.96 17.07
CA LEU A 169 -9.25 -3.46 15.90
C LEU A 169 -8.95 -2.65 14.64
N ILE A 170 -8.83 -1.32 14.79
CA ILE A 170 -8.47 -0.43 13.68
C ILE A 170 -7.01 -0.62 13.29
N GLU A 171 -6.11 -0.76 14.27
CA GLU A 171 -4.71 -1.10 14.03
C GLU A 171 -4.56 -2.43 13.30
N LEU A 172 -5.27 -3.49 13.75
CA LEU A 172 -5.33 -4.78 13.08
C LEU A 172 -5.76 -4.64 11.62
N LEU A 173 -6.81 -3.86 11.34
CA LEU A 173 -7.28 -3.64 9.98
C LEU A 173 -6.24 -2.93 9.10
N VAL A 174 -5.61 -1.87 9.62
CA VAL A 174 -4.61 -1.10 8.87
C VAL A 174 -3.37 -1.93 8.58
N THR A 175 -2.84 -2.61 9.60
CA THR A 175 -1.65 -3.48 9.48
C THR A 175 -1.94 -4.69 8.61
N PHE A 176 -3.16 -5.22 8.62
CA PHE A 176 -3.56 -6.28 7.70
C PHE A 176 -3.52 -5.81 6.24
N PHE A 177 -4.07 -4.62 5.93
CA PHE A 177 -3.99 -4.07 4.57
C PHE A 177 -2.55 -3.73 4.15
N GLU A 178 -1.73 -3.24 5.08
CA GLU A 178 -0.30 -3.03 4.86
C GLU A 178 0.39 -4.33 4.48
N TYR A 179 0.12 -5.40 5.25
CA TYR A 179 0.67 -6.72 5.00
C TYR A 179 0.23 -7.27 3.65
N LEU A 180 -1.06 -7.21 3.30
CA LEU A 180 -1.55 -7.62 1.99
C LEU A 180 -0.93 -6.80 0.84
N ALA A 181 -0.65 -5.51 1.06
CA ALA A 181 0.04 -4.65 0.12
C ALA A 181 1.56 -4.89 0.05
N SER A 182 2.13 -5.66 0.98
CA SER A 182 3.57 -5.84 1.11
C SER A 182 4.18 -6.73 0.02
N ARG A 183 5.49 -6.57 -0.18
CA ARG A 183 6.27 -7.48 -1.03
C ARG A 183 6.36 -8.89 -0.43
N ALA A 184 6.30 -9.02 0.89
CA ALA A 184 6.36 -10.31 1.58
C ALA A 184 5.16 -11.17 1.20
N PHE A 185 3.94 -10.62 1.35
CA PHE A 185 2.70 -11.28 0.96
C PHE A 185 2.67 -11.63 -0.54
N ARG A 186 3.07 -10.70 -1.41
CA ARG A 186 3.14 -10.94 -2.86
C ARG A 186 4.03 -12.14 -3.22
N LYS A 187 5.11 -12.35 -2.48
CA LYS A 187 6.15 -13.35 -2.78
C LYS A 187 5.93 -14.71 -2.14
N LEU A 188 4.85 -14.90 -1.37
CA LEU A 188 4.56 -16.18 -0.75
C LEU A 188 4.60 -17.33 -1.76
N HIS A 189 5.00 -18.51 -1.31
CA HIS A 189 4.99 -19.71 -2.15
C HIS A 189 3.65 -20.41 -2.08
N TYR A 190 3.02 -20.37 -0.90
CA TYR A 190 1.69 -20.90 -0.64
C TYR A 190 1.09 -20.20 0.58
N ILE A 191 -0.22 -20.35 0.78
CA ILE A 191 -0.93 -19.99 2.00
C ILE A 191 -1.62 -21.28 2.48
N SER A 192 -1.26 -21.78 3.67
CA SER A 192 -1.86 -22.97 4.26
C SER A 192 -2.75 -22.60 5.42
N PHE A 193 -3.95 -23.19 5.50
CA PHE A 193 -4.88 -23.00 6.61
C PHE A 193 -4.83 -24.14 7.64
N THR A 194 -3.90 -25.07 7.48
CA THR A 194 -3.74 -26.26 8.35
C THR A 194 -3.50 -25.89 9.82
N ASP A 195 -2.81 -24.78 10.09
CA ASP A 195 -2.54 -24.31 11.46
C ASP A 195 -3.80 -23.84 12.20
N LEU A 196 -4.86 -23.53 11.44
CA LEU A 196 -6.20 -23.23 11.96
C LEU A 196 -7.10 -24.47 11.96
N GLY A 197 -6.60 -25.65 11.57
CA GLY A 197 -7.39 -26.86 11.44
C GLY A 197 -8.32 -26.86 10.23
N TYR A 198 -8.05 -26.07 9.19
CA TYR A 198 -8.82 -26.08 7.94
C TYR A 198 -7.96 -26.61 6.78
N PHE A 199 -8.42 -27.68 6.13
CA PHE A 199 -7.68 -28.38 5.08
C PHE A 199 -7.91 -27.74 3.70
N SER A 200 -7.36 -26.54 3.52
CA SER A 200 -7.29 -25.85 2.23
C SER A 200 -5.94 -25.14 2.12
N MET A 201 -5.49 -24.94 0.89
CA MET A 201 -4.28 -24.17 0.62
C MET A 201 -4.38 -23.42 -0.71
N PHE A 202 -3.76 -22.24 -0.75
CA PHE A 202 -3.50 -21.54 -1.99
C PHE A 202 -2.05 -21.75 -2.43
N LEU A 203 -1.84 -21.94 -3.72
CA LEU A 203 -0.54 -22.03 -4.37
C LEU A 203 -0.14 -20.68 -5.00
N ARG A 204 1.16 -20.53 -5.27
CA ARG A 204 1.76 -19.31 -5.77
C ARG A 204 0.95 -18.66 -6.88
N GLY A 205 0.48 -17.44 -6.61
CA GLY A 205 -0.18 -16.59 -7.59
C GLY A 205 -1.68 -16.43 -7.36
N GLU A 206 -2.32 -17.33 -6.64
CA GLU A 206 -3.79 -17.34 -6.51
C GLU A 206 -4.34 -16.17 -5.70
N TRP A 207 -3.55 -15.60 -4.78
CA TRP A 207 -3.87 -14.41 -4.01
C TRP A 207 -3.35 -13.11 -4.64
N LEU A 208 -2.78 -13.14 -5.84
CA LEU A 208 -2.29 -11.90 -6.50
C LEU A 208 -3.39 -10.86 -6.71
N PRO A 209 -4.64 -11.22 -7.10
CA PRO A 209 -5.72 -10.25 -7.16
C PRO A 209 -5.98 -9.56 -5.81
N LEU A 210 -5.86 -10.32 -4.70
CA LEU A 210 -6.00 -9.80 -3.34
C LEU A 210 -4.88 -8.80 -3.03
N HIS A 211 -3.63 -9.12 -3.37
CA HIS A 211 -2.49 -8.20 -3.23
C HIS A 211 -2.68 -6.91 -4.04
N GLU A 212 -3.07 -7.02 -5.32
CA GLU A 212 -3.23 -5.86 -6.19
C GLU A 212 -4.35 -4.92 -5.72
N ALA A 213 -5.46 -5.47 -5.25
CA ALA A 213 -6.53 -4.70 -4.63
C ALA A 213 -6.04 -4.02 -3.35
N ALA A 214 -5.39 -4.78 -2.45
CA ALA A 214 -4.91 -4.26 -1.17
C ALA A 214 -3.88 -3.14 -1.33
N VAL A 215 -2.98 -3.22 -2.32
CA VAL A 215 -2.06 -2.13 -2.67
C VAL A 215 -2.87 -0.84 -2.91
N ARG A 216 -3.86 -0.86 -3.81
CA ARG A 216 -4.65 0.35 -4.11
C ARG A 216 -5.35 0.89 -2.85
N THR A 217 -5.98 0.00 -2.08
CA THR A 217 -6.74 0.39 -0.89
C THR A 217 -5.82 0.94 0.20
N TYR A 218 -4.71 0.28 0.52
CA TYR A 218 -3.74 0.72 1.52
C TYR A 218 -3.14 2.09 1.17
N TYR A 219 -2.69 2.28 -0.07
CA TYR A 219 -2.17 3.57 -0.52
C TYR A 219 -3.25 4.66 -0.46
N ASN A 220 -4.50 4.36 -0.80
CA ASN A 220 -5.60 5.33 -0.65
C ASN A 220 -5.90 5.66 0.82
N MET A 221 -5.85 4.68 1.73
CA MET A 221 -6.07 4.90 3.15
C MET A 221 -4.99 5.79 3.76
N VAL A 222 -3.71 5.49 3.49
CA VAL A 222 -2.57 6.19 4.10
C VAL A 222 -2.35 7.58 3.51
N PHE A 223 -2.44 7.72 2.18
CA PHE A 223 -2.10 8.99 1.51
C PHE A 223 -3.29 9.91 1.30
N ASN A 224 -4.50 9.37 1.12
CA ASN A 224 -5.69 10.18 0.82
C ASN A 224 -6.70 10.22 1.97
N LEU A 225 -6.46 9.49 3.07
CA LEU A 225 -7.42 9.31 4.16
C LEU A 225 -8.79 8.84 3.62
N GLN A 226 -8.77 7.92 2.65
CA GLN A 226 -9.96 7.43 1.96
C GLN A 226 -10.02 5.91 1.98
N PHE A 227 -11.20 5.38 2.31
CA PHE A 227 -11.56 3.97 2.15
C PHE A 227 -12.79 3.87 1.22
N GLU A 228 -12.55 4.12 -0.07
CA GLU A 228 -13.59 4.29 -1.10
C GLU A 228 -14.58 3.12 -1.13
N GLU A 229 -14.10 1.90 -0.91
CA GLU A 229 -14.89 0.69 -0.92
C GLU A 229 -15.85 0.57 0.27
N LEU A 230 -15.92 1.53 1.20
CA LEU A 230 -17.01 1.61 2.18
C LEU A 230 -18.02 2.73 1.86
N ASN A 231 -17.83 3.50 0.78
CA ASN A 231 -18.76 4.53 0.35
C ASN A 231 -19.92 3.96 -0.48
N GLU A 232 -21.12 3.93 0.06
CA GLU A 232 -22.32 3.56 -0.70
C GLU A 232 -22.70 4.60 -1.78
N LYS A 233 -22.35 5.88 -1.55
CA LYS A 233 -22.68 7.01 -2.45
C LYS A 233 -21.95 6.98 -3.80
N GLN A 234 -21.00 6.07 -4.01
CA GLN A 234 -20.27 5.93 -5.29
C GLN A 234 -20.94 4.95 -6.27
N MET A 235 -22.04 4.28 -5.87
CA MET A 235 -22.73 3.29 -6.72
C MET A 235 -23.41 3.88 -7.97
N SER A 236 -23.56 5.21 -8.08
CA SER A 236 -24.38 5.83 -9.12
C SER A 236 -23.63 6.46 -10.30
N ASP A 237 -22.29 6.44 -10.35
CA ASP A 237 -21.58 7.04 -11.48
C ASP A 237 -20.29 6.27 -11.87
N PRO A 238 -20.37 5.33 -12.82
CA PRO A 238 -19.22 4.59 -13.34
C PRO A 238 -18.09 5.49 -13.87
N LEU A 239 -18.43 6.72 -14.28
CA LEU A 239 -17.49 7.71 -14.82
C LEU A 239 -16.69 8.46 -13.73
N ARG A 240 -17.10 8.41 -12.45
CA ARG A 240 -16.44 9.15 -11.35
C ARG A 240 -15.45 8.33 -10.53
N SER A 241 -15.31 7.03 -10.80
CA SER A 241 -14.31 6.16 -10.15
C SER A 241 -12.86 6.45 -10.59
N ALA A 242 -12.71 7.21 -11.67
CA ALA A 242 -11.47 7.77 -12.13
C ALA A 242 -11.19 9.08 -11.36
N ILE A 243 -10.78 9.02 -10.09
CA ILE A 243 -10.27 10.22 -9.41
C ILE A 243 -9.08 10.72 -10.23
N ILE A 244 -9.27 11.87 -10.86
CA ILE A 244 -8.25 12.57 -11.61
C ILE A 244 -7.29 13.19 -10.59
N ARG A 245 -6.04 12.76 -10.62
CA ARG A 245 -4.99 13.21 -9.70
C ARG A 245 -3.90 13.94 -10.47
N GLU A 246 -3.33 14.96 -9.84
CA GLU A 246 -2.08 15.54 -10.31
C GLU A 246 -0.91 14.64 -9.86
N CYS A 247 0.01 14.37 -10.77
CA CYS A 247 1.21 13.60 -10.52
C CYS A 247 2.30 14.51 -9.95
N GLU A 248 3.08 14.01 -8.99
CA GLU A 248 4.29 14.70 -8.54
C GLU A 248 5.21 14.95 -9.75
N PRO A 249 5.64 16.22 -9.99
CA PRO A 249 6.47 16.57 -11.13
C PRO A 249 7.74 15.73 -11.16
N PHE A 250 8.11 15.21 -12.32
CA PHE A 250 9.34 14.43 -12.48
C PHE A 250 10.10 14.80 -13.74
N VAL A 251 11.39 14.50 -13.77
CA VAL A 251 12.28 14.92 -14.86
C VAL A 251 12.58 13.74 -15.78
N ILE A 252 12.51 13.99 -17.08
CA ILE A 252 12.95 13.09 -18.15
C ILE A 252 14.02 13.78 -19.01
N GLU A 253 14.80 12.99 -19.75
CA GLU A 253 15.77 13.50 -20.73
C GLU A 253 15.21 13.30 -22.14
N LEU A 254 15.15 14.38 -22.92
CA LEU A 254 14.71 14.38 -24.32
C LEU A 254 15.76 15.03 -25.24
N PRO A 255 15.85 14.64 -26.52
CA PRO A 255 16.78 15.25 -27.48
C PRO A 255 16.47 16.73 -27.70
N GLU A 256 17.48 17.60 -27.85
CA GLU A 256 17.32 19.06 -27.89
C GLU A 256 16.25 19.59 -28.88
N ASN A 257 16.10 18.89 -30.01
CA ASN A 257 15.23 19.29 -31.13
C ASN A 257 13.78 18.79 -31.02
N PHE A 258 13.31 18.36 -29.84
CA PHE A 258 11.94 17.90 -29.70
C PHE A 258 10.92 19.07 -29.73
N VAL A 259 9.81 18.84 -30.42
CA VAL A 259 8.64 19.75 -30.42
C VAL A 259 7.73 19.35 -29.27
N GLY A 260 7.66 20.17 -28.22
CA GLY A 260 6.91 19.86 -26.99
C GLY A 260 5.46 19.45 -27.22
N SER A 261 4.72 20.18 -28.06
CA SER A 261 3.31 19.90 -28.35
C SER A 261 3.09 18.53 -29.02
N VAL A 262 4.02 18.08 -29.86
CA VAL A 262 3.93 16.77 -30.53
C VAL A 262 4.14 15.64 -29.52
N VAL A 263 5.12 15.81 -28.62
CA VAL A 263 5.41 14.84 -27.56
C VAL A 263 4.26 14.79 -26.56
N GLU A 264 3.72 15.93 -26.14
CA GLU A 264 2.54 16.02 -25.26
C GLU A 264 1.34 15.27 -25.87
N ASN A 265 1.02 15.51 -27.14
CA ASN A 265 -0.07 14.83 -27.82
C ASN A 265 0.13 13.32 -27.93
N ARG A 266 1.36 12.86 -28.20
CA ARG A 266 1.68 11.42 -28.26
C ARG A 266 1.56 10.77 -26.89
N ILE A 267 2.00 11.45 -25.84
CA ILE A 267 1.82 10.99 -24.46
C ILE A 267 0.34 10.84 -24.14
N LEU A 268 -0.47 11.87 -24.42
CA LEU A 268 -1.93 11.85 -24.20
C LEU A 268 -2.59 10.65 -24.89
N GLN A 269 -2.27 10.42 -26.16
CA GLN A 269 -2.84 9.31 -26.95
C GLN A 269 -2.48 7.93 -26.40
N LYS A 270 -1.25 7.73 -25.92
CA LYS A 270 -0.78 6.42 -25.47
C LYS A 270 -1.14 6.09 -24.03
N THR A 271 -1.15 7.08 -23.15
CA THR A 271 -1.31 6.85 -21.72
C THR A 271 -2.75 7.05 -21.27
N GLY A 272 -3.53 7.87 -21.99
CA GLY A 272 -4.87 8.29 -21.57
C GLY A 272 -4.84 9.20 -20.34
N VAL A 273 -3.75 9.92 -20.10
CA VAL A 273 -3.74 11.03 -19.14
C VAL A 273 -4.64 12.14 -19.66
N GLU A 274 -5.22 12.91 -18.75
CA GLU A 274 -6.18 13.97 -19.11
C GLU A 274 -5.44 15.23 -19.54
N GLU A 275 -4.35 15.55 -18.84
CA GLU A 275 -3.47 16.66 -19.17
C GLU A 275 -2.00 16.26 -18.98
N VAL A 276 -1.14 16.76 -19.87
CA VAL A 276 0.31 16.66 -19.75
C VAL A 276 0.94 17.95 -20.24
N ARG A 277 1.93 18.44 -19.50
CA ARG A 277 2.75 19.61 -19.84
C ARG A 277 4.22 19.31 -19.66
N LEU A 278 5.00 19.69 -20.67
CA LEU A 278 6.45 19.54 -20.68
C LEU A 278 7.11 20.91 -20.50
N ARG A 279 7.88 21.07 -19.42
CA ARG A 279 8.64 22.30 -19.16
C ARG A 279 10.13 22.01 -19.30
N LYS A 280 10.78 22.64 -20.29
CA LYS A 280 12.25 22.62 -20.38
C LYS A 280 12.85 23.27 -19.13
N LEU A 281 13.85 22.62 -18.54
CA LEU A 281 14.55 23.13 -17.38
C LEU A 281 15.88 23.75 -17.82
N ASP A 282 16.10 25.00 -17.43
CA ASP A 282 17.38 25.68 -17.63
C ASP A 282 18.40 25.09 -16.65
N SER A 283 19.12 24.05 -17.09
CA SER A 283 20.12 23.36 -16.28
C SER A 283 21.42 23.19 -17.05
N ARG A 284 22.54 23.04 -16.34
CA ARG A 284 23.87 22.78 -16.95
C ARG A 284 23.94 21.49 -17.78
N HIS A 285 22.92 20.64 -17.70
CA HIS A 285 22.74 19.44 -18.52
C HIS A 285 21.64 19.72 -19.54
N GLU A 286 22.02 19.76 -20.81
CA GLU A 286 21.11 19.96 -21.94
C GLU A 286 20.11 18.79 -22.05
N GLY A 287 18.85 19.09 -22.41
CA GLY A 287 17.82 18.07 -22.68
C GLY A 287 16.93 17.65 -21.50
N ARG A 288 17.04 18.27 -20.31
CA ARG A 288 16.17 17.95 -19.16
C ARG A 288 14.81 18.63 -19.24
N VAL A 289 13.76 17.85 -19.07
CA VAL A 289 12.37 18.29 -19.19
C VAL A 289 11.58 17.81 -17.98
N SER A 290 10.93 18.75 -17.29
CA SER A 290 9.97 18.44 -16.24
C SER A 290 8.62 18.07 -16.85
N VAL A 291 8.06 16.95 -16.41
CA VAL A 291 6.75 16.43 -16.81
C VAL A 291 5.76 16.72 -15.70
N LEU A 292 4.74 17.49 -16.03
CA LEU A 292 3.55 17.74 -15.22
C LEU A 292 2.41 16.97 -15.86
N ALA A 293 1.70 16.14 -15.09
CA ALA A 293 0.65 15.29 -15.63
C ALA A 293 -0.53 15.19 -14.66
N ARG A 294 -1.74 15.12 -15.22
CA ARG A 294 -2.98 14.92 -14.48
C ARG A 294 -3.78 13.79 -15.12
N GLY A 295 -4.27 12.85 -14.31
CA GLY A 295 -5.03 11.70 -14.81
C GLY A 295 -5.33 10.67 -13.73
N THR A 296 -5.89 9.54 -14.16
CA THR A 296 -6.17 8.41 -13.28
C THR A 296 -4.88 7.71 -12.86
N LEU A 297 -4.93 6.97 -11.74
CA LEU A 297 -3.78 6.19 -11.29
C LEU A 297 -3.28 5.19 -12.35
N GLN A 298 -4.19 4.64 -13.17
CA GLN A 298 -3.83 3.74 -14.26
C GLN A 298 -3.13 4.47 -15.42
N SER A 299 -3.63 5.64 -15.83
CA SER A 299 -2.99 6.41 -16.90
C SER A 299 -1.65 7.01 -16.48
N LEU A 300 -1.52 7.43 -15.21
CA LEU A 300 -0.25 7.87 -14.64
C LEU A 300 0.79 6.75 -14.53
N ARG A 301 0.38 5.51 -14.20
CA ARG A 301 1.28 4.34 -14.26
C ARG A 301 1.73 4.05 -15.69
N LYS A 302 0.82 4.10 -16.67
CA LYS A 302 1.17 3.95 -18.09
C LYS A 302 2.16 5.03 -18.53
N LEU A 303 1.97 6.28 -18.09
CA LEU A 303 2.90 7.37 -18.34
C LEU A 303 4.29 7.07 -17.79
N ARG A 304 4.40 6.63 -16.53
CA ARG A 304 5.71 6.26 -15.94
C ARG A 304 6.39 5.14 -16.71
N ASN A 305 5.66 4.12 -17.12
CA ASN A 305 6.22 3.01 -17.90
C ASN A 305 6.64 3.46 -19.31
N LEU A 306 5.90 4.39 -19.94
CA LEU A 306 6.22 4.90 -21.28
C LEU A 306 7.54 5.69 -21.29
N VAL A 307 7.79 6.47 -20.25
CA VAL A 307 8.95 7.39 -20.19
C VAL A 307 10.15 6.82 -19.44
N THR A 308 10.01 5.62 -18.86
CA THR A 308 11.12 4.94 -18.18
C THR A 308 11.76 3.95 -19.12
N ILE A 309 13.08 4.05 -19.29
CA ILE A 309 13.87 3.08 -20.03
C ILE A 309 14.79 2.38 -19.04
N GLU A 310 14.66 1.06 -18.98
CA GLU A 310 15.58 0.23 -18.20
C GLU A 310 16.92 0.14 -18.93
N PRO A 311 18.02 0.68 -18.37
CA PRO A 311 19.32 0.57 -19.00
C PRO A 311 19.78 -0.89 -18.98
N SER A 312 20.22 -1.42 -20.13
CA SER A 312 20.86 -2.73 -20.17
C SER A 312 22.16 -2.67 -19.36
N THR A 313 22.30 -3.55 -18.37
CA THR A 313 23.37 -3.59 -17.36
C THR A 313 24.80 -3.82 -17.87
N LYS A 314 25.05 -3.75 -19.19
CA LYS A 314 26.36 -4.10 -19.80
C LYS A 314 27.22 -2.92 -20.26
N THR A 315 26.77 -1.67 -20.16
CA THR A 315 27.52 -0.50 -20.67
C THR A 315 28.00 0.40 -19.53
N ALA A 316 29.04 -0.05 -18.81
CA ALA A 316 29.70 0.70 -17.75
C ALA A 316 30.78 1.69 -18.27
N ALA A 317 30.83 1.95 -19.58
CA ALA A 317 31.75 2.91 -20.18
C ALA A 317 30.93 3.90 -21.02
N TYR A 318 31.21 5.21 -20.87
CA TYR A 318 30.62 6.37 -21.58
C TYR A 318 29.31 6.97 -21.02
N GLY A 319 29.37 7.57 -19.83
CA GLY A 319 28.22 8.23 -19.20
C GLY A 319 27.52 9.33 -20.02
N LYS A 320 28.22 10.06 -20.89
CA LYS A 320 27.60 11.08 -21.77
C LYS A 320 26.91 10.46 -22.99
N GLU A 321 27.54 9.48 -23.64
CA GLU A 321 26.96 8.81 -24.82
C GLU A 321 25.75 7.95 -24.42
N VAL A 322 25.81 7.30 -23.25
CA VAL A 322 24.69 6.53 -22.71
C VAL A 322 23.51 7.46 -22.37
N SER A 323 23.73 8.63 -21.77
CA SER A 323 22.64 9.61 -21.53
C SER A 323 22.03 10.13 -22.85
N ALA A 324 22.85 10.42 -23.86
CA ALA A 324 22.37 10.80 -25.18
C ALA A 324 21.59 9.68 -25.90
N GLN A 325 21.98 8.41 -25.70
CA GLN A 325 21.24 7.25 -26.21
C GLN A 325 19.92 7.05 -25.46
N LEU A 326 19.92 7.18 -24.13
CA LEU A 326 18.71 7.05 -23.30
C LEU A 326 17.68 8.15 -23.62
N SER A 327 18.13 9.38 -23.86
CA SER A 327 17.21 10.47 -24.25
C SER A 327 16.58 10.22 -25.62
N ARG A 328 17.35 9.72 -26.59
CA ARG A 328 16.83 9.31 -27.92
C ARG A 328 15.87 8.14 -27.82
N LEU A 329 16.20 7.10 -27.05
CA LEU A 329 15.32 5.96 -26.86
C LEU A 329 14.02 6.38 -26.16
N THR A 330 14.07 7.30 -25.20
CA THR A 330 12.89 7.81 -24.49
C THR A 330 11.97 8.53 -25.45
N TYR A 331 12.56 9.38 -26.30
CA TYR A 331 11.83 10.04 -27.37
C TYR A 331 11.23 9.06 -28.38
N GLU A 332 11.99 8.06 -28.84
CA GLU A 332 11.48 7.02 -29.75
C GLU A 332 10.33 6.23 -29.12
N ASN A 333 10.43 5.86 -27.84
CA ASN A 333 9.38 5.12 -27.15
C ASN A 333 8.08 5.94 -27.04
N ILE A 334 8.19 7.27 -26.88
CA ILE A 334 7.05 8.16 -26.92
C ILE A 334 6.50 8.29 -28.36
N MET A 335 7.35 8.30 -29.38
CA MET A 335 6.95 8.57 -30.76
C MET A 335 6.43 7.35 -31.56
N ARG A 336 6.88 6.12 -31.25
CA ARG A 336 6.45 4.86 -31.90
C ARG A 336 5.06 4.42 -31.47
#